data_AF-A0A225W6W5-F1
#
_entry.id   AF-A0A225W6W5-F1
#
_cell.length_a   1.000
_cell.length_b   1.000
_cell.length_c   1.000
_cell.angle_alpha   90.00
_cell.angle_beta   90.00
_cell.angle_gamma   90.00
#
_symmetry.space_group_name_H-M   'P 1'
#
loop_
_entity.id
_entity.type
_entity.pdbx_description
1 polymer ?
#
loop_
_entity_poly.entity_id
_entity_poly.type
_entity_poly.pdbx_seq_one_letter_code
_entity_poly.pdbx_strand_id
1 'polypeptide(L)'
;MFSYEETCRSIWMLSNHVHRQLDRDEFDGFEDPETMHAAKFRINCRFSDGRAASLKQRIITRRFMENDRMVMVRKAVIAGEGPLSGIQIDESGWTVIRPSPTGSGTIMQVCISQVPLHLNNPVSEAVAHQFNDLLQSIIHESDLEIHAGAEALLIENEMTGFDLLARRRKRAPKKTS
;
A
#
# COMPACT_ATOMS: atom_id res chain seq x y z
N MET A 1 3.15 -15.49 15.50
CA MET A 1 2.61 -14.11 15.41
C MET A 1 3.78 -13.24 15.06
N PHE A 2 3.70 -12.51 13.96
CA PHE A 2 4.86 -11.87 13.34
C PHE A 2 5.38 -10.69 14.17
N SER A 3 6.68 -10.40 14.06
CA SER A 3 7.30 -9.30 14.79
C SER A 3 6.85 -7.93 14.27
N TYR A 4 6.97 -6.91 15.12
CA TYR A 4 6.68 -5.53 14.77
C TYR A 4 7.58 -5.03 13.64
N GLU A 5 8.87 -5.38 13.69
CA GLU A 5 9.89 -4.97 12.72
C GLU A 5 9.65 -5.57 11.34
N GLU A 6 9.32 -6.88 11.28
CA GLU A 6 8.98 -7.54 10.02
C GLU A 6 7.70 -6.96 9.43
N THR A 7 6.68 -6.72 10.28
CA THR A 7 5.42 -6.10 9.84
C THR A 7 5.69 -4.72 9.24
N CYS A 8 6.51 -3.89 9.90
CA CYS A 8 6.86 -2.56 9.39
C CYS A 8 7.57 -2.62 8.04
N ARG A 9 8.52 -3.54 7.87
CA ARG A 9 9.25 -3.72 6.61
C ARG A 9 8.31 -4.16 5.47
N SER A 10 7.47 -5.15 5.73
CA SER A 10 6.52 -5.67 4.73
C SER A 10 5.53 -4.58 4.30
N ILE A 11 4.93 -3.87 5.26
CA ILE A 11 3.96 -2.82 4.95
C ILE A 11 4.62 -1.63 4.25
N TRP A 12 5.84 -1.24 4.64
CA TRP A 12 6.58 -0.19 3.92
C TRP A 12 6.80 -0.56 2.45
N MET A 13 7.22 -1.80 2.17
CA MET A 13 7.43 -2.26 0.80
C MET A 13 6.11 -2.27 -0.01
N LEU A 14 5.02 -2.71 0.60
CA LEU A 14 3.70 -2.77 -0.05
C LEU A 14 3.08 -1.38 -0.25
N SER A 15 3.47 -0.39 0.55
CA SER A 15 3.00 1.00 0.41
C SER A 15 3.47 1.68 -0.89
N ASN A 16 4.42 1.08 -1.61
CA ASN A 16 4.84 1.50 -2.96
C ASN A 16 3.91 0.96 -4.08
N HIS A 17 2.84 0.23 -3.73
CA HIS A 17 1.85 -0.30 -4.68
C HIS A 17 2.46 -1.14 -5.82
N VAL A 18 3.39 -2.05 -5.48
CA VAL A 18 4.12 -2.88 -6.46
C VAL A 18 3.23 -3.80 -7.30
N HIS A 19 1.95 -3.97 -6.96
CA HIS A 19 0.98 -4.68 -7.79
C HIS A 19 0.45 -3.83 -8.97
N ARG A 20 0.70 -2.51 -9.00
CA ARG A 20 0.22 -1.58 -10.04
C ARG A 20 1.33 -1.19 -11.02
N GLN A 21 1.51 -1.97 -12.09
CA GLN A 21 2.62 -1.81 -13.04
C GLN A 21 2.29 -1.09 -14.35
N LEU A 22 1.01 -0.92 -14.69
CA LEU A 22 0.62 -0.28 -15.95
C LEU A 22 0.97 1.22 -15.94
N ASP A 23 1.70 1.69 -16.95
CA ASP A 23 2.22 3.07 -17.05
C ASP A 23 2.92 3.55 -15.77
N ARG A 24 3.57 2.63 -15.06
CA ARG A 24 4.25 2.95 -13.81
C ARG A 24 5.53 3.72 -14.08
N ASP A 25 5.74 4.76 -13.28
CA ASP A 25 6.94 5.58 -13.29
C ASP A 25 7.18 6.08 -11.85
N GLU A 26 8.36 5.78 -11.33
CA GLU A 26 8.77 6.08 -9.96
C GLU A 26 9.59 7.37 -9.94
N PHE A 27 9.44 8.17 -8.89
CA PHE A 27 10.27 9.35 -8.67
C PHE A 27 11.37 9.01 -7.66
N ASP A 28 12.62 9.17 -8.08
CA ASP A 28 13.84 8.83 -7.31
C ASP A 28 14.62 10.07 -6.82
N GLY A 29 14.19 11.27 -7.17
CA GLY A 29 14.87 12.54 -6.84
C GLY A 29 14.66 13.04 -5.40
N PHE A 30 14.36 12.16 -4.44
CA PHE A 30 14.19 12.53 -3.03
C PHE A 30 15.54 12.66 -2.31
N GLU A 31 15.63 13.60 -1.37
CA GLU A 31 16.80 13.73 -0.48
C GLU A 31 16.99 12.48 0.39
N ASP A 32 15.88 11.82 0.77
CA ASP A 32 15.87 10.59 1.55
C ASP A 32 14.95 9.53 0.90
N PRO A 33 15.50 8.71 -0.01
CA PRO A 33 14.75 7.67 -0.72
C PRO A 33 14.41 6.46 0.16
N GLU A 34 15.01 6.34 1.36
CA GLU A 34 14.72 5.24 2.28
C GLU A 34 13.44 5.50 3.07
N THR A 35 13.04 6.76 3.25
CA THR A 35 11.83 7.13 4.00
C THR A 35 10.68 7.59 3.12
N MET A 36 10.88 7.67 1.81
CA MET A 36 9.92 8.30 0.91
C MET A 36 9.89 7.61 -0.46
N HIS A 37 8.69 7.29 -0.93
CA HIS A 37 8.46 6.79 -2.29
C HIS A 37 7.37 7.59 -2.96
N ALA A 38 7.51 7.80 -4.26
CA ALA A 38 6.42 8.33 -5.07
C ALA A 38 6.39 7.64 -6.42
N ALA A 39 5.17 7.43 -6.90
CA ALA A 39 4.93 6.80 -8.17
C ALA A 39 3.71 7.42 -8.84
N LYS A 40 3.69 7.35 -10.17
CA LYS A 40 2.47 7.45 -10.96
C LYS A 40 2.24 6.12 -11.66
N PHE A 41 0.98 5.72 -11.79
CA PHE A 41 0.60 4.51 -12.51
C PHE A 41 -0.86 4.62 -12.99
N ARG A 42 -1.25 3.73 -13.90
CA ARG A 42 -2.63 3.56 -14.35
C ARG A 42 -3.25 2.33 -13.72
N ILE A 43 -4.50 2.46 -13.34
CA ILE A 43 -5.36 1.37 -12.88
C ILE A 43 -6.40 1.13 -13.95
N ASN A 44 -6.45 -0.09 -14.47
CA ASN A 44 -7.56 -0.52 -15.33
C ASN A 44 -8.74 -0.93 -14.46
N CYS A 45 -9.92 -0.51 -14.88
CA CYS A 45 -11.14 -0.74 -14.14
C CYS A 45 -12.30 -1.00 -15.10
N ARG A 46 -13.37 -1.59 -14.58
CA ARG A 46 -14.60 -1.84 -15.34
C ARG A 46 -15.79 -1.36 -14.54
N PHE A 47 -16.71 -0.70 -15.23
CA PHE A 47 -18.02 -0.41 -14.68
C PHE A 47 -18.81 -1.71 -14.47
N SER A 48 -19.85 -1.65 -13.65
CA SER A 48 -20.78 -2.77 -13.41
C SER A 48 -21.45 -3.29 -14.69
N ASP A 49 -21.61 -2.43 -15.71
CA ASP A 49 -22.12 -2.78 -17.03
C ASP A 49 -21.06 -3.38 -17.98
N GLY A 50 -19.82 -3.59 -17.50
CA GLY A 50 -18.73 -4.20 -18.25
C GLY A 50 -17.91 -3.23 -19.11
N ARG A 51 -18.32 -1.96 -19.26
CA ARG A 51 -17.54 -0.95 -19.99
C ARG A 51 -16.19 -0.73 -19.31
N ALA A 52 -15.14 -0.63 -20.12
CA ALA A 52 -13.78 -0.38 -19.64
C ALA A 52 -13.59 1.11 -19.28
N ALA A 53 -12.82 1.35 -18.22
CA ALA A 53 -12.36 2.66 -17.81
C ALA A 53 -10.94 2.56 -17.25
N SER A 54 -10.29 3.70 -17.04
CA SER A 54 -9.02 3.74 -16.31
C SER A 54 -8.92 4.95 -15.39
N LEU A 55 -8.12 4.78 -14.34
CA LEU A 55 -7.73 5.85 -13.43
C LEU A 55 -6.22 6.06 -13.52
N LYS A 56 -5.78 7.31 -13.47
CA LYS A 56 -4.38 7.67 -13.28
C LYS A 56 -4.16 8.10 -11.85
N GLN A 57 -3.37 7.35 -11.10
CA GLN A 57 -3.02 7.68 -9.72
C GLN A 57 -1.60 8.23 -9.67
N ARG A 58 -1.41 9.32 -8.93
CA ARG A 58 -0.11 9.83 -8.50
C ARG A 58 -0.10 9.79 -6.99
N ILE A 59 0.85 9.10 -6.40
CA ILE A 59 0.93 8.90 -4.96
C ILE A 59 2.33 9.22 -4.46
N ILE A 60 2.38 9.79 -3.26
CA ILE A 60 3.57 10.00 -2.48
C ILE A 60 3.32 9.48 -1.07
N THR A 61 4.21 8.64 -0.59
CA THR A 61 4.15 8.04 0.75
C THR A 61 5.46 8.32 1.46
N ARG A 62 5.37 8.77 2.71
CA ARG A 62 6.52 8.97 3.59
C ARG A 62 6.33 8.21 4.89
N ARG A 63 7.38 7.55 5.38
CA ARG A 63 7.41 6.91 6.70
C ARG A 63 8.22 7.70 7.72
N PHE A 64 7.84 7.56 8.97
CA PHE A 64 8.53 8.06 10.16
C PHE A 64 8.66 6.91 11.14
N MET A 65 9.90 6.64 11.57
CA MET A 65 10.20 5.61 12.56
C MET A 65 10.33 6.29 13.93
N GLU A 66 9.55 5.83 14.89
CA GLU A 66 9.65 6.19 16.30
C GLU A 66 10.01 4.93 17.12
N ASN A 67 10.30 5.10 18.41
CA ASN A 67 10.75 3.99 19.26
C ASN A 67 9.73 2.86 19.40
N ASP A 68 8.44 3.17 19.33
CA ASP A 68 7.33 2.25 19.58
C ASP A 68 6.32 2.17 18.42
N ARG A 69 6.56 2.89 17.32
CA ARG A 69 5.65 2.90 16.17
C ARG A 69 6.32 3.34 14.87
N MET A 70 5.74 2.89 13.77
CA MET A 70 5.97 3.45 12.44
C MET A 70 4.72 4.22 12.04
N VAL A 71 4.90 5.45 11.59
CA VAL A 71 3.83 6.27 11.01
C VAL A 71 4.12 6.45 9.53
N MET A 72 3.17 6.09 8.68
CA MET A 72 3.20 6.43 7.26
C MET A 72 2.16 7.51 7.00
N VAL A 73 2.51 8.50 6.21
CA VAL A 73 1.59 9.48 5.65
C VAL A 73 1.59 9.34 4.14
N ARG A 74 0.41 9.45 3.54
CA ARG A 74 0.26 9.38 2.09
C ARG A 74 -0.60 10.52 1.57
N LYS A 75 -0.25 10.98 0.38
CA LYS A 75 -1.03 11.94 -0.41
C LYS A 75 -1.14 11.37 -1.82
N ALA A 76 -2.34 11.35 -2.38
CA ALA A 76 -2.53 10.90 -3.75
C ALA A 76 -3.54 11.76 -4.49
N VAL A 77 -3.35 11.84 -5.80
CA VAL A 77 -4.35 12.38 -6.74
C VAL A 77 -4.77 11.26 -7.67
N ILE A 78 -6.06 11.02 -7.76
CA ILE A 78 -6.67 10.00 -8.62
C ILE A 78 -7.50 10.72 -9.68
N ALA A 79 -7.12 10.60 -10.95
CA ALA A 79 -7.83 11.25 -12.05
C ALA A 79 -8.48 10.19 -12.96
N GLY A 80 -9.76 10.40 -13.29
CA GLY A 80 -10.46 9.55 -14.25
C GLY A 80 -10.02 9.80 -15.70
N GLU A 81 -9.96 8.73 -16.49
CA GLU A 81 -9.70 8.77 -17.92
C GLU A 81 -10.90 8.23 -18.72
N GLY A 82 -10.97 8.57 -20.01
CA GLY A 82 -12.05 8.12 -20.90
C GLY A 82 -13.43 8.58 -20.40
N PRO A 83 -14.39 7.66 -20.13
CA PRO A 83 -15.72 8.01 -19.62
C PRO A 83 -15.73 8.75 -18.27
N LEU A 84 -14.61 8.70 -17.53
CA LEU A 84 -14.43 9.35 -16.22
C LEU A 84 -13.65 10.67 -16.31
N SER A 85 -13.38 11.16 -17.53
CA SER A 85 -12.61 12.38 -17.73
C SER A 85 -13.28 13.59 -17.09
N GLY A 86 -12.49 14.43 -16.41
CA GLY A 86 -12.98 15.59 -15.65
C GLY A 86 -13.24 15.31 -14.17
N ILE A 87 -13.21 14.04 -13.75
CA ILE A 87 -13.33 13.67 -12.34
C ILE A 87 -11.93 13.49 -11.73
N GLN A 88 -11.71 14.10 -10.57
CA GLN A 88 -10.49 13.94 -9.81
C GLN A 88 -10.82 13.74 -8.32
N ILE A 89 -9.99 12.98 -7.61
CA ILE A 89 -10.00 12.89 -6.16
C ILE A 89 -8.64 13.30 -5.62
N ASP A 90 -8.69 14.09 -4.57
CA ASP A 90 -7.56 14.30 -3.68
C ASP A 90 -7.71 13.36 -2.47
N GLU A 91 -6.71 12.51 -2.27
CA GLU A 91 -6.65 11.56 -1.17
C GLU A 91 -5.52 11.96 -0.22
N SER A 92 -5.81 11.97 1.07
CA SER A 92 -4.81 12.09 2.13
C SER A 92 -5.06 11.01 3.17
N GLY A 93 -4.01 10.41 3.72
CA GLY A 93 -4.18 9.39 4.73
C GLY A 93 -2.95 9.14 5.56
N TRP A 94 -3.14 8.33 6.60
CA TRP A 94 -2.07 7.86 7.44
C TRP A 94 -2.27 6.40 7.84
N THR A 95 -1.16 5.74 8.15
CA THR A 95 -1.13 4.40 8.72
C THR A 95 -0.20 4.41 9.91
N VAL A 96 -0.65 3.90 11.06
CA VAL A 96 0.17 3.71 12.26
C VAL A 96 0.30 2.22 12.52
N ILE A 97 1.54 1.76 12.64
CA ILE A 97 1.89 0.39 13.00
C ILE A 97 2.61 0.42 14.34
N ARG A 98 2.19 -0.40 15.29
CA ARG A 98 2.79 -0.46 16.64
C ARG A 98 2.71 -1.86 17.23
N PRO A 99 3.60 -2.24 18.15
CA PRO A 99 3.46 -3.48 18.90
C PRO A 99 2.11 -3.55 19.63
N SER A 100 1.57 -4.76 19.76
CA SER A 100 0.38 -5.00 20.56
C SER A 100 0.70 -4.75 22.05
N PRO A 101 -0.17 -4.03 22.80
CA PRO A 101 -0.02 -3.87 24.25
C PRO A 101 0.00 -5.20 25.01
N THR A 102 -0.55 -6.27 24.43
CA THR A 102 -0.54 -7.61 25.03
C THR A 102 0.78 -8.36 24.83
N GLY A 103 1.75 -7.76 24.14
CA GLY A 103 3.06 -8.37 23.84
C GLY A 103 3.02 -9.41 22.71
N SER A 104 1.84 -9.73 22.18
CA SER A 104 1.67 -10.66 21.07
C SER A 104 1.26 -9.89 19.82
N GLY A 105 2.20 -9.73 18.88
CA GLY A 105 2.01 -9.20 17.53
C GLY A 105 1.89 -7.69 17.40
N THR A 106 1.21 -7.25 16.34
CA THR A 106 1.23 -5.87 15.85
C THR A 106 -0.19 -5.36 15.62
N ILE A 107 -0.43 -4.08 15.92
CA ILE A 107 -1.66 -3.37 15.60
C ILE A 107 -1.37 -2.39 14.46
N MET A 108 -2.20 -2.46 13.41
CA MET A 108 -2.20 -1.50 12.31
C MET A 108 -3.50 -0.69 12.33
N GLN A 109 -3.38 0.63 12.28
CA GLN A 109 -4.49 1.56 12.19
C GLN A 109 -4.34 2.39 10.93
N VAL A 110 -5.41 2.52 10.15
CA VAL A 110 -5.42 3.24 8.87
C VAL A 110 -6.54 4.27 8.89
N CYS A 111 -6.26 5.48 8.41
CA CYS A 111 -7.27 6.51 8.20
C CYS A 111 -6.99 7.20 6.87
N ILE A 112 -8.02 7.29 6.02
CA ILE A 112 -7.93 7.85 4.67
C ILE A 112 -9.11 8.81 4.49
N SER A 113 -8.83 9.98 3.93
CA SER A 113 -9.78 10.99 3.52
C SER A 113 -9.69 11.17 2.02
N GLN A 114 -10.82 11.11 1.34
CA GLN A 114 -10.94 11.28 -0.11
C GLN A 114 -11.92 12.41 -0.39
N VAL A 115 -11.48 13.40 -1.15
CA VAL A 115 -12.25 14.59 -1.48
C VAL A 115 -12.39 14.68 -3.00
N PRO A 116 -13.62 14.57 -3.55
CA PRO A 116 -13.88 14.81 -4.95
C PRO A 116 -13.56 16.26 -5.32
N LEU A 117 -12.71 16.44 -6.32
CA LEU A 117 -12.40 17.71 -6.95
C LEU A 117 -13.07 17.74 -8.33
N HIS A 118 -14.08 18.59 -8.48
CA HIS A 118 -14.73 18.83 -9.76
C HIS A 118 -13.89 19.82 -10.55
N LEU A 119 -13.23 19.37 -11.61
CA LEU A 119 -12.46 20.24 -12.50
C LEU A 119 -13.37 20.76 -13.60
N ASN A 120 -13.93 21.96 -13.40
CA ASN A 120 -14.54 22.87 -14.39
C ASN A 120 -15.63 22.33 -15.35
N ASN A 121 -15.96 21.05 -15.32
CA ASN A 121 -16.97 20.43 -16.17
C ASN A 121 -18.13 19.94 -15.30
N PRO A 122 -19.39 20.21 -15.70
CA PRO A 122 -20.54 19.59 -15.06
C PRO A 122 -20.49 18.07 -15.31
N VAL A 123 -20.20 17.32 -14.25
CA VAL A 123 -20.31 15.86 -14.24
C VAL A 123 -21.74 15.51 -13.86
N SER A 124 -22.39 14.59 -14.58
CA SER A 124 -23.72 14.13 -14.20
C SER A 124 -23.66 13.33 -12.90
N GLU A 125 -24.70 13.42 -12.08
CA GLU A 125 -24.81 12.68 -10.81
C GLU A 125 -24.62 11.17 -11.00
N ALA A 126 -25.16 10.61 -12.10
CA ALA A 126 -25.00 9.20 -12.43
C ALA A 126 -23.53 8.80 -12.66
N VAL A 127 -22.74 9.64 -13.33
CA VAL A 127 -21.32 9.39 -13.58
C VAL A 127 -20.52 9.55 -12.27
N ALA A 128 -20.86 10.53 -11.44
CA ALA A 128 -20.24 10.69 -10.12
C ALA A 128 -20.49 9.48 -9.21
N HIS A 129 -21.71 8.93 -9.21
CA HIS A 129 -22.04 7.72 -8.45
C HIS A 129 -21.27 6.50 -8.95
N GLN A 130 -21.26 6.26 -10.27
CA GLN A 130 -20.49 5.17 -10.88
C GLN A 130 -19.00 5.26 -10.56
N PHE A 131 -18.45 6.47 -10.54
CA PHE A 131 -17.06 6.71 -10.16
C PHE A 131 -16.80 6.38 -8.68
N ASN A 132 -17.70 6.79 -7.78
CA ASN A 132 -17.58 6.47 -6.37
C ASN A 132 -17.62 4.96 -6.12
N ASP A 133 -18.56 4.24 -6.73
CA ASP A 133 -18.65 2.78 -6.63
C ASP A 133 -17.37 2.09 -7.13
N LEU A 134 -16.85 2.58 -8.25
CA LEU A 134 -15.62 2.08 -8.84
C LEU A 134 -14.41 2.30 -7.91
N LEU A 135 -14.31 3.47 -7.29
CA LEU A 135 -13.24 3.76 -6.34
C LEU A 135 -13.32 2.87 -5.11
N GLN A 136 -14.51 2.66 -4.56
CA GLN A 136 -14.68 1.75 -3.43
C GLN A 136 -14.23 0.33 -3.80
N SER A 137 -14.54 -0.13 -5.01
CA SER A 137 -14.04 -1.41 -5.52
C SER A 137 -12.52 -1.46 -5.60
N ILE A 138 -11.87 -0.41 -6.10
CA ILE A 138 -10.40 -0.35 -6.24
C ILE A 138 -9.70 -0.28 -4.89
N ILE A 139 -10.27 0.46 -3.94
CA ILE A 139 -9.78 0.55 -2.56
C ILE A 139 -9.86 -0.84 -1.93
N HIS A 140 -11.01 -1.50 -2.03
CA HIS A 140 -11.20 -2.83 -1.48
C HIS A 140 -10.23 -3.86 -2.07
N GLU A 141 -10.04 -3.85 -3.40
CA GLU A 141 -9.05 -4.70 -4.08
C GLU A 141 -7.62 -4.42 -3.56
N SER A 142 -7.26 -3.15 -3.43
CA SER A 142 -5.92 -2.75 -2.97
C SER A 142 -5.68 -3.14 -1.52
N ASP A 143 -6.69 -3.05 -0.65
CA ASP A 143 -6.61 -3.49 0.74
C ASP A 143 -6.41 -5.01 0.84
N LEU A 144 -7.12 -5.80 0.03
CA LEU A 144 -6.94 -7.25 -0.03
C LEU A 144 -5.53 -7.63 -0.51
N GLU A 145 -5.04 -6.98 -1.57
CA GLU A 145 -3.69 -7.21 -2.09
C GLU A 145 -2.59 -6.83 -1.08
N ILE A 146 -2.74 -5.71 -0.38
CA ILE A 146 -1.79 -5.29 0.67
C ILE A 146 -1.85 -6.27 1.84
N HIS A 147 -3.03 -6.71 2.27
CA HIS A 147 -3.16 -7.68 3.36
C HIS A 147 -2.55 -9.03 3.00
N ALA A 148 -2.90 -9.59 1.85
CA ALA A 148 -2.38 -10.86 1.37
C ALA A 148 -0.86 -10.80 1.13
N GLY A 149 -0.38 -9.70 0.54
CA GLY A 149 1.05 -9.46 0.36
C GLY A 149 1.80 -9.36 1.69
N ALA A 150 1.20 -8.74 2.71
CA ALA A 150 1.81 -8.63 4.03
C ALA A 150 1.92 -10.02 4.68
N GLU A 151 0.86 -10.82 4.65
CA GLU A 151 0.87 -12.20 5.15
C GLU A 151 1.93 -13.05 4.45
N ALA A 152 2.00 -13.00 3.12
CA ALA A 152 2.96 -13.77 2.33
C ALA A 152 4.41 -13.44 2.72
N LEU A 153 4.75 -12.14 2.77
CA LEU A 153 6.10 -11.69 3.15
C LEU A 153 6.47 -12.08 4.57
N LEU A 154 5.50 -12.04 5.48
CA LEU A 154 5.72 -12.42 6.87
C LEU A 154 5.98 -13.92 7.00
N ILE A 155 5.26 -14.76 6.26
CA ILE A 155 5.49 -16.22 6.21
C ILE A 155 6.86 -16.54 5.58
N GLU A 156 7.21 -15.89 4.46
CA GLU A 156 8.50 -16.11 3.79
C GLU A 156 9.71 -15.79 4.68
N ASN A 157 9.62 -14.72 5.46
CA ASN A 157 10.66 -14.33 6.42
C ASN A 157 10.84 -15.36 7.54
N GLU A 158 9.74 -15.90 8.06
CA GLU A 158 9.80 -16.98 9.06
C GLU A 158 10.49 -18.22 8.46
N MET A 159 10.09 -18.65 7.25
CA MET A 159 10.66 -19.82 6.59
C MET A 159 12.16 -19.68 6.30
N THR A 160 12.59 -18.52 5.78
CA THR A 160 14.02 -18.25 5.56
C THR A 160 14.81 -18.17 6.87
N GLY A 161 14.21 -17.65 7.95
CA GLY A 161 14.78 -17.67 9.29
C GLY A 161 15.00 -19.09 9.82
N PHE A 162 14.02 -19.99 9.64
CA PHE A 162 14.14 -21.40 10.02
C PHE A 162 15.25 -22.12 9.25
N ASP A 163 15.39 -21.87 7.94
CA ASP A 163 16.46 -22.45 7.14
C ASP A 163 17.85 -22.00 7.57
N LEU A 164 18.00 -20.71 7.92
CA LEU A 164 19.27 -20.17 8.45
C LEU A 164 19.61 -20.76 9.82
N LEU A 165 18.62 -20.92 10.71
CA LEU A 165 18.79 -21.56 12.02
C LEU A 165 19.11 -23.06 11.90
N ALA A 166 18.46 -23.78 10.99
CA ALA A 166 18.74 -25.19 10.71
C ALA A 166 20.16 -25.37 10.15
N ARG A 167 20.61 -24.48 9.26
CA ARG A 167 21.99 -24.47 8.74
C ARG A 167 23.02 -24.15 9.83
N ARG A 168 22.71 -23.24 10.76
CA ARG A 168 23.59 -22.94 11.92
C ARG A 168 23.69 -24.11 12.89
N ARG A 169 22.58 -24.82 13.18
CA ARG A 169 22.59 -26.03 14.03
C ARG A 169 23.43 -27.16 13.43
N LYS A 170 23.42 -27.33 12.10
CA LYS A 170 24.28 -28.30 11.40
C LYS A 170 25.78 -27.95 11.42
N ARG A 171 26.13 -26.68 11.70
CA ARG A 171 27.54 -26.19 11.74
C ARG A 171 28.12 -26.06 13.15
N ALA A 172 27.36 -26.34 14.20
CA ALA A 172 27.91 -26.33 15.56
C ALA A 172 28.89 -27.52 15.74
N PRO A 173 30.15 -27.29 16.15
CA PRO A 173 31.10 -28.38 16.35
C PRO A 173 30.64 -29.25 17.52
N LYS A 174 30.64 -30.58 17.33
CA LYS A 174 30.45 -31.54 18.42
C LYS A 174 31.58 -31.33 19.42
N LYS A 175 31.27 -30.82 20.62
CA LYS A 175 32.21 -30.86 21.74
C LYS A 175 32.47 -32.33 22.07
N THR A 176 33.64 -32.82 21.71
CA THR A 176 34.20 -34.10 22.17
C THR A 176 34.72 -33.89 23.60
N SER A 177 34.18 -34.61 24.58
CA SER A 177 34.86 -34.89 25.84
C SER A 177 35.66 -36.17 25.73
#